data_AF-A0AAU0RDL3-F1
#
_entry.id   AF-A0AAU0RDL3-F1
#
_cell.length_a   1.000
_cell.length_b   1.000
_cell.length_c   1.000
_cell.angle_alpha   90.00
_cell.angle_beta   90.00
_cell.angle_gamma   90.00
#
_symmetry.space_group_name_H-M   'P 1'
#
loop_
_entity.id
_entity.type
_entity.pdbx_description
1 polymer ?
#
loop_
_entity_poly.entity_id
_entity_poly.type
_entity_poly.pdbx_seq_one_letter_code
_entity_poly.pdbx_strand_id
1 'polypeptide(L)'
;MSYNEYPDSAYFPQNLRTEHIKDPYLVLYEFFDYCGLPEVRRTFWEFFKAAVTGKFNKESYKYVRVSIVELYEKIQKLIEAAHLINEEYKKKKELQVSEVTDIQYLSNFCKKQHEEKIIQIITDSVKPTRIYTLCNIDADSQQEPKYDYLVVVPENFPQSFDDIKELIENACLELPPISVSFVKENQFSIDLGN
;
A
#
# COMPACT_ATOMS: atom_id res chain seq x y z
N MET A 1 -19.30 -24.61 -30.96
CA MET A 1 -19.63 -25.57 -29.88
C MET A 1 -19.29 -24.87 -28.58
N SER A 2 -20.28 -24.69 -27.70
CA SER A 2 -20.16 -23.98 -26.42
C SER A 2 -19.92 -25.02 -25.34
N TYR A 3 -18.78 -24.96 -24.67
CA TYR A 3 -18.50 -25.76 -23.47
C TYR A 3 -17.81 -24.83 -22.47
N ASN A 4 -18.58 -24.26 -21.54
CA ASN A 4 -18.00 -23.86 -20.27
C ASN A 4 -17.65 -25.15 -19.54
N GLU A 5 -16.41 -25.60 -19.71
CA GLU A 5 -15.82 -26.81 -19.12
C GLU A 5 -15.55 -26.63 -17.61
N TYR A 6 -15.73 -25.41 -17.09
CA TYR A 6 -15.43 -25.04 -15.72
C TYR A 6 -16.66 -24.49 -15.00
N PRO A 7 -16.81 -24.77 -13.68
CA PRO A 7 -17.89 -24.20 -12.88
C PRO A 7 -17.77 -22.68 -12.81
N ASP A 8 -18.89 -21.97 -12.60
CA ASP A 8 -18.91 -20.51 -12.51
C ASP A 8 -17.96 -19.95 -11.43
N SER A 9 -17.73 -20.72 -10.36
CA SER A 9 -16.77 -20.41 -9.30
C SER A 9 -15.31 -20.32 -9.79
N ALA A 10 -14.98 -20.92 -10.93
CA ALA A 10 -13.64 -20.85 -11.53
C ALA A 10 -13.37 -19.48 -12.18
N TYR A 11 -14.41 -18.73 -12.53
CA TYR A 11 -14.28 -17.39 -13.10
C TYR A 11 -14.24 -16.29 -12.04
N PHE A 12 -14.54 -16.63 -10.77
CA PHE A 12 -14.48 -15.68 -9.67
C PHE A 12 -13.02 -15.46 -9.22
N PRO A 13 -12.57 -14.21 -8.99
CA PRO A 13 -11.21 -13.93 -8.54
C PRO A 13 -10.91 -14.59 -7.18
N GLN A 14 -9.86 -15.41 -7.13
CA GLN A 14 -9.48 -16.12 -5.90
C GLN A 14 -8.43 -15.38 -5.05
N ASN A 15 -7.61 -14.54 -5.69
CA ASN A 15 -6.46 -13.88 -5.05
C ASN A 15 -6.68 -12.39 -4.77
N LEU A 16 -7.81 -11.82 -5.21
CA LEU A 16 -8.11 -10.40 -4.99
C LEU A 16 -8.77 -10.19 -3.63
N ARG A 17 -8.29 -9.19 -2.89
CA ARG A 17 -8.93 -8.70 -1.66
C ARG A 17 -10.24 -7.98 -2.00
N THR A 18 -11.10 -7.80 -1.00
CA THR A 18 -12.39 -7.12 -1.17
C THR A 18 -12.25 -5.71 -1.77
N GLU A 19 -11.21 -4.97 -1.39
CA GLU A 19 -10.87 -3.65 -1.96
C GLU A 19 -10.52 -3.74 -3.46
N HIS A 20 -9.75 -4.74 -3.88
CA HIS A 20 -9.37 -4.98 -5.27
C HIS A 20 -10.54 -5.49 -6.13
N ILE A 21 -11.52 -6.15 -5.54
CA ILE A 21 -12.74 -6.55 -6.24
C ILE A 21 -13.63 -5.32 -6.52
N LYS A 22 -13.70 -4.40 -5.55
CA LYS A 22 -14.47 -3.14 -5.69
C LYS A 22 -13.79 -2.16 -6.65
N ASP A 23 -12.47 -2.05 -6.59
CA ASP A 23 -11.66 -1.23 -7.51
C ASP A 23 -10.45 -2.04 -8.05
N PRO A 24 -10.60 -2.72 -9.19
CA PRO A 24 -9.51 -3.47 -9.82
C PRO A 24 -8.33 -2.61 -10.29
N TYR A 25 -8.50 -1.29 -10.45
CA TYR A 25 -7.41 -0.41 -10.86
C TYR A 25 -6.35 -0.27 -9.76
N LEU A 26 -6.72 -0.47 -8.50
CA LEU A 26 -5.77 -0.47 -7.37
C LEU A 26 -4.70 -1.54 -7.55
N VAL A 27 -5.05 -2.72 -8.07
CA VAL A 27 -4.09 -3.80 -8.33
C VAL A 27 -3.03 -3.38 -9.34
N LEU A 28 -3.44 -2.63 -10.37
CA LEU A 28 -2.50 -2.12 -11.38
C LEU A 28 -1.60 -1.05 -10.79
N TYR A 29 -2.17 -0.17 -9.96
CA TYR A 29 -1.43 0.87 -9.27
C TYR A 29 -0.35 0.27 -8.35
N GLU A 30 -0.73 -0.64 -7.46
CA GLU A 30 0.19 -1.33 -6.55
C GLU A 30 1.27 -2.12 -7.31
N PHE A 31 0.90 -2.81 -8.38
CA PHE A 31 1.85 -3.59 -9.18
C PHE A 31 2.92 -2.69 -9.83
N PHE A 32 2.53 -1.57 -10.43
CA PHE A 32 3.45 -0.65 -11.10
C PHE A 32 4.16 0.32 -10.15
N ASP A 33 3.67 0.49 -8.92
CA ASP A 33 4.39 1.16 -7.84
C ASP A 33 5.51 0.27 -7.28
N TYR A 34 5.22 -1.03 -7.11
CA TYR A 34 6.23 -2.02 -6.73
C TYR A 34 7.30 -2.26 -7.82
N CYS A 35 6.89 -2.34 -9.10
CA CYS A 35 7.79 -2.70 -10.19
C CYS A 35 7.43 -1.96 -11.49
N GLY A 36 8.32 -1.07 -11.94
CA GLY A 36 8.14 -0.32 -13.18
C GLY A 36 8.07 -1.22 -14.43
N LEU A 37 7.44 -0.73 -15.50
CA LEU A 37 7.30 -1.49 -16.75
C LEU A 37 8.64 -2.03 -17.32
N PRO A 38 9.76 -1.27 -17.31
CA PRO A 38 11.06 -1.80 -17.76
C PRO A 38 11.55 -2.97 -16.90
N GLU A 39 11.40 -2.88 -15.58
CA GLU A 39 11.77 -3.91 -14.60
C GLU A 39 10.92 -5.16 -14.80
N VAL A 40 9.60 -5.00 -14.95
CA VAL A 40 8.67 -6.12 -15.20
C VAL A 40 9.05 -6.85 -16.49
N ARG A 41 9.31 -6.13 -17.59
CA ARG A 41 9.72 -6.75 -18.86
C ARG A 41 10.99 -7.57 -18.72
N ARG A 42 11.99 -7.02 -18.02
CA ARG A 42 13.27 -7.69 -17.77
C ARG A 42 13.08 -8.95 -16.92
N THR A 43 12.40 -8.83 -15.79
CA THR A 43 12.16 -9.94 -14.86
C THR A 43 11.36 -11.05 -15.53
N PHE A 44 10.33 -10.70 -16.31
CA PHE A 44 9.51 -11.68 -17.01
C PHE A 44 10.27 -12.39 -18.14
N TRP A 45 11.20 -11.69 -18.82
CA TRP A 45 12.11 -12.32 -19.78
C TRP A 45 13.03 -13.35 -19.13
N GLU A 46 13.59 -13.04 -17.95
CA GLU A 46 14.41 -14.01 -17.20
C GLU A 46 13.59 -15.23 -16.78
N PHE A 47 12.36 -15.03 -16.30
CA PHE A 47 11.44 -16.11 -15.97
C PHE A 47 11.14 -17.00 -17.19
N PHE A 48 10.85 -16.38 -18.34
CA PHE A 48 10.58 -17.10 -19.57
C PHE A 48 11.78 -17.94 -20.03
N LYS A 49 12.99 -17.36 -20.03
CA LYS A 49 14.23 -18.09 -20.35
C LYS A 49 14.41 -19.29 -19.43
N ALA A 50 14.19 -19.13 -18.12
CA ALA A 50 14.28 -20.23 -17.17
C ALA A 50 13.27 -21.36 -17.49
N ALA A 51 12.03 -20.99 -17.84
CA ALA A 51 10.99 -21.94 -18.20
C ALA A 51 11.30 -22.74 -19.49
N VAL A 52 11.89 -22.11 -20.52
CA VAL A 52 12.10 -22.74 -21.84
C VAL A 52 13.47 -23.40 -22.01
N THR A 53 14.49 -22.99 -21.26
CA THR A 53 15.86 -23.53 -21.37
C THR A 53 16.14 -24.73 -20.45
N GLY A 54 15.23 -25.05 -19.52
CA GLY A 54 15.37 -26.18 -18.60
C GLY A 54 15.43 -27.56 -19.26
N LYS A 55 15.95 -28.54 -18.52
CA LYS A 55 16.04 -29.97 -18.92
C LYS A 55 14.68 -30.71 -18.87
N PHE A 56 13.56 -30.01 -18.84
CA PHE A 56 12.23 -30.62 -18.91
C PHE A 56 12.14 -31.46 -20.20
N ASN A 57 11.80 -32.75 -20.01
CA ASN A 57 12.00 -33.84 -20.97
C ASN A 57 11.62 -33.45 -22.41
N LYS A 58 12.56 -33.55 -23.36
CA LYS A 58 12.48 -32.79 -24.63
C LYS A 58 11.41 -33.30 -25.62
N GLU A 59 10.97 -34.55 -25.50
CA GLU A 59 10.10 -35.20 -26.50
C GLU A 59 8.61 -35.18 -26.14
N SER A 60 8.25 -35.33 -24.86
CA SER A 60 6.84 -35.41 -24.44
C SER A 60 6.12 -34.05 -24.32
N TYR A 61 6.84 -32.92 -24.45
CA TYR A 61 6.35 -31.59 -24.09
C TYR A 61 6.46 -30.55 -25.22
N LYS A 62 6.58 -30.98 -26.48
CA LYS A 62 6.68 -30.05 -27.62
C LYS A 62 5.49 -29.08 -27.68
N TYR A 63 4.27 -29.57 -27.47
CA TYR A 63 3.06 -28.73 -27.42
C TYR A 63 3.05 -27.77 -26.23
N VAL A 64 3.50 -28.23 -25.06
CA VAL A 64 3.60 -27.41 -23.85
C VAL A 64 4.57 -26.24 -24.05
N ARG A 65 5.70 -26.45 -24.74
CA ARG A 65 6.64 -25.35 -25.06
C ARG A 65 6.01 -24.31 -25.96
N VAL A 66 5.25 -24.73 -26.99
CA VAL A 66 4.52 -23.80 -27.87
C VAL A 66 3.53 -22.98 -27.05
N SER A 67 2.74 -23.62 -26.18
CA SER A 67 1.79 -22.92 -25.31
C SER A 67 2.47 -21.95 -24.33
N ILE A 68 3.66 -22.26 -23.81
CA ILE A 68 4.43 -21.35 -22.95
C ILE A 68 4.89 -20.12 -23.73
N VAL A 69 5.38 -20.29 -24.96
CA VAL A 69 5.78 -19.18 -25.84
C VAL A 69 4.58 -18.30 -26.15
N GLU A 70 3.47 -18.90 -26.56
CA GLU A 70 2.23 -18.16 -26.85
C GLU A 70 1.73 -17.40 -25.60
N LEU A 71 1.71 -18.05 -24.44
CA LEU A 71 1.29 -17.43 -23.19
C LEU A 71 2.20 -16.25 -22.81
N TYR A 72 3.52 -16.40 -22.98
CA TYR A 72 4.48 -15.32 -22.74
C TYR A 72 4.17 -14.09 -23.59
N GLU A 73 3.95 -14.27 -24.90
CA GLU A 73 3.60 -13.16 -25.80
C GLU A 73 2.29 -12.46 -25.40
N LYS A 74 1.29 -13.22 -24.96
CA LYS A 74 0.01 -12.68 -24.50
C LYS A 74 0.16 -11.92 -23.18
N ILE A 75 0.93 -12.45 -22.24
CA ILE A 75 1.18 -11.79 -20.95
C ILE A 75 1.98 -10.50 -21.16
N GLN A 76 2.97 -10.48 -22.05
CA GLN A 76 3.68 -9.22 -22.36
C GLN A 76 2.73 -8.13 -22.85
N LYS A 77 1.84 -8.45 -23.81
CA LYS A 77 0.84 -7.50 -24.30
C LYS A 77 -0.14 -7.07 -23.21
N LEU A 78 -0.55 -8.01 -22.34
CA LEU A 78 -1.43 -7.72 -21.21
C LEU A 78 -0.76 -6.76 -20.22
N ILE A 79 0.51 -6.98 -19.88
CA ILE A 79 1.27 -6.11 -18.97
C ILE A 79 1.40 -4.70 -19.57
N GLU A 80 1.70 -4.59 -20.86
CA GLU A 80 1.81 -3.28 -21.52
C GLU A 80 0.45 -2.56 -21.59
N ALA A 81 -0.63 -3.27 -21.92
CA ALA A 81 -1.98 -2.73 -21.87
C ALA A 81 -2.37 -2.29 -20.45
N ALA A 82 -2.06 -3.12 -19.44
CA ALA A 82 -2.30 -2.82 -18.04
C ALA A 82 -1.53 -1.57 -17.59
N HIS A 83 -0.30 -1.37 -18.07
CA HIS A 83 0.45 -0.15 -17.80
C HIS A 83 -0.25 1.09 -18.37
N LEU A 84 -0.71 1.04 -19.63
CA LEU A 84 -1.45 2.15 -20.22
C LEU A 84 -2.74 2.47 -19.45
N ILE A 85 -3.48 1.43 -19.04
CA ILE A 85 -4.68 1.57 -18.20
C ILE A 85 -4.32 2.24 -16.86
N ASN A 86 -3.21 1.83 -16.24
CA ASN A 86 -2.74 2.44 -14.99
C ASN A 86 -2.38 3.92 -15.17
N GLU A 87 -1.67 4.26 -16.25
CA GLU A 87 -1.32 5.65 -16.54
C GLU A 87 -2.55 6.51 -16.86
N GLU A 88 -3.55 5.96 -17.57
CA GLU A 88 -4.84 6.61 -17.75
C GLU A 88 -5.60 6.80 -16.43
N TYR A 89 -5.57 5.80 -15.56
CA TYR A 89 -6.20 5.86 -14.25
C TYR A 89 -5.53 6.93 -13.37
N LYS A 90 -4.19 7.01 -13.36
CA LYS A 90 -3.45 8.09 -12.70
C LYS A 90 -3.86 9.45 -13.24
N LYS A 91 -3.87 9.63 -14.56
CA LYS A 91 -4.32 10.88 -15.21
C LYS A 91 -5.77 11.23 -14.88
N LYS A 92 -6.69 10.25 -14.88
CA LYS A 92 -8.09 10.46 -14.51
C LYS A 92 -8.23 10.84 -13.05
N LYS A 93 -7.43 10.22 -12.16
CA LYS A 93 -7.31 10.65 -10.78
C LYS A 93 -6.77 12.07 -10.71
N GLU A 94 -5.71 12.41 -11.42
CA GLU A 94 -5.11 13.77 -11.50
C GLU A 94 -6.09 14.83 -12.04
N LEU A 95 -6.96 14.48 -13.00
CA LEU A 95 -7.97 15.36 -13.59
C LEU A 95 -9.21 15.51 -12.70
N GLN A 96 -9.67 14.45 -12.05
CA GLN A 96 -10.68 14.54 -10.97
C GLN A 96 -10.09 15.29 -9.76
N VAL A 97 -8.77 15.21 -9.62
CA VAL A 97 -7.91 16.00 -8.74
C VAL A 97 -7.79 17.48 -9.17
N SER A 98 -8.60 17.96 -10.13
CA SER A 98 -8.60 19.39 -10.54
C SER A 98 -9.90 20.16 -10.22
N GLU A 99 -11.05 19.51 -10.02
CA GLU A 99 -12.32 20.22 -9.71
C GLU A 99 -12.82 20.06 -8.26
N VAL A 100 -12.46 18.98 -7.56
CA VAL A 100 -12.83 18.72 -6.14
C VAL A 100 -11.68 19.06 -5.18
N THR A 101 -10.58 19.57 -5.72
CA THR A 101 -9.27 19.11 -5.23
C THR A 101 -8.33 20.22 -4.86
N ASP A 102 -8.62 21.46 -5.23
CA ASP A 102 -8.00 22.57 -4.50
C ASP A 102 -8.26 22.39 -3.00
N ILE A 103 -9.47 21.99 -2.59
CA ILE A 103 -9.77 21.75 -1.18
C ILE A 103 -9.23 20.40 -0.69
N GLN A 104 -9.46 19.29 -1.41
CA GLN A 104 -9.03 17.97 -0.95
C GLN A 104 -7.49 17.79 -0.99
N TYR A 105 -6.79 18.32 -2.00
CA TYR A 105 -5.33 18.29 -2.09
C TYR A 105 -4.69 19.26 -1.11
N LEU A 106 -5.22 20.47 -0.91
CA LEU A 106 -4.75 21.33 0.19
C LEU A 106 -4.99 20.65 1.55
N SER A 107 -6.12 19.95 1.73
CA SER A 107 -6.40 19.21 2.96
C SER A 107 -5.45 18.02 3.14
N ASN A 108 -5.16 17.23 2.09
CA ASN A 108 -4.29 16.06 2.17
C ASN A 108 -2.81 16.44 2.20
N PHE A 109 -2.42 17.51 1.51
CA PHE A 109 -1.09 18.10 1.58
C PHE A 109 -0.84 18.74 2.95
N CYS A 110 -1.78 19.52 3.49
CA CYS A 110 -1.70 19.99 4.88
C CYS A 110 -1.67 18.82 5.85
N LYS A 111 -2.51 17.78 5.65
CA LYS A 111 -2.52 16.59 6.52
C LYS A 111 -1.16 15.90 6.51
N LYS A 112 -0.56 15.68 5.35
CA LYS A 112 0.77 15.07 5.23
C LYS A 112 1.87 15.92 5.85
N GLN A 113 1.82 17.24 5.66
CA GLN A 113 2.76 18.17 6.29
C GLN A 113 2.60 18.21 7.82
N HIS A 114 1.36 18.14 8.31
CA HIS A 114 1.07 18.08 9.74
C HIS A 114 1.55 16.75 10.33
N GLU A 115 1.32 15.61 9.68
CA GLU A 115 1.85 14.31 10.12
C GLU A 115 3.37 14.32 10.24
N GLU A 116 4.08 14.82 9.23
CA GLU A 116 5.53 14.93 9.25
C GLU A 116 6.02 15.83 10.41
N LYS A 117 5.36 16.97 10.65
CA LYS A 117 5.67 17.86 11.78
C LYS A 117 5.37 17.22 13.13
N ILE A 118 4.24 16.53 13.28
CA ILE A 118 3.83 15.87 14.52
C ILE A 118 4.81 14.75 14.84
N ILE A 119 5.15 13.90 13.86
CA ILE A 119 6.13 12.83 14.01
C ILE A 119 7.50 13.41 14.40
N GLN A 120 7.89 14.53 13.80
CA GLN A 120 9.14 15.21 14.14
C GLN A 120 9.13 15.72 15.60
N ILE A 121 8.06 16.39 16.03
CA ILE A 121 7.89 16.88 17.40
C ILE A 121 7.93 15.72 18.41
N ILE A 122 7.22 14.63 18.13
CA ILE A 122 7.22 13.42 18.97
C ILE A 122 8.64 12.82 19.04
N THR A 123 9.33 12.76 17.90
CA THR A 123 10.69 12.21 17.80
C THR A 123 11.69 13.02 18.61
N ASP A 124 11.62 14.35 18.50
CA ASP A 124 12.53 15.27 19.21
C ASP A 124 12.26 15.31 20.71
N SER A 125 11.00 15.17 21.12
CA SER A 125 10.59 15.22 22.52
C SER A 125 10.92 13.93 23.27
N VAL A 126 10.69 12.77 22.65
CA VAL A 126 10.60 11.49 23.36
C VAL A 126 11.65 10.48 22.91
N LYS A 127 12.23 10.65 21.71
CA LYS A 127 13.12 9.66 21.06
C LYS A 127 12.53 8.25 21.12
N PRO A 128 11.33 8.05 20.55
CA PRO A 128 10.60 6.81 20.69
C PRO A 128 11.28 5.66 19.94
N THR A 129 11.10 4.45 20.44
CA THR A 129 11.53 3.23 19.74
C THR A 129 10.67 3.01 18.49
N ARG A 130 9.35 3.26 18.60
CA ARG A 130 8.37 3.14 17.50
C ARG A 130 7.23 4.14 17.68
N ILE A 131 6.64 4.57 16.57
CA ILE A 131 5.43 5.38 16.53
C ILE A 131 4.42 4.64 15.64
N TYR A 132 3.21 4.44 16.12
CA TYR A 132 2.10 3.86 15.38
C TYR A 132 0.98 4.88 15.24
N THR A 133 0.48 5.05 14.01
CA THR A 133 -0.73 5.84 13.76
C THR A 133 -1.95 4.94 13.97
N LEU A 134 -2.85 5.34 14.87
CA LEU A 134 -4.13 4.67 15.08
C LEU A 134 -5.14 5.31 14.11
N CYS A 135 -5.52 4.59 13.07
CA CYS A 135 -6.43 5.11 12.05
C CYS A 135 -7.82 5.39 12.64
N ASN A 136 -8.31 6.63 12.51
CA ASN A 136 -9.74 6.89 12.48
C ASN A 136 -10.24 6.69 11.05
N ILE A 137 -11.03 5.64 10.85
CA ILE A 137 -11.70 5.33 9.59
C ILE A 137 -12.94 6.23 9.50
N ASP A 138 -12.76 7.52 9.25
CA ASP A 138 -13.88 8.38 8.90
C ASP A 138 -13.52 9.20 7.66
N ALA A 139 -13.76 8.58 6.51
CA ALA A 139 -13.67 9.25 5.21
C ALA A 139 -14.89 10.14 4.91
N ASP A 140 -15.85 10.26 5.85
CA ASP A 140 -17.17 10.87 5.57
C ASP A 140 -17.71 11.83 6.66
N SER A 141 -16.96 12.11 7.73
CA SER A 141 -17.38 13.10 8.73
C SER A 141 -16.70 14.45 8.45
N GLN A 142 -17.47 15.54 8.39
CA GLN A 142 -16.98 16.94 8.35
C GLN A 142 -16.21 17.36 9.63
N GLN A 143 -15.68 16.42 10.40
CA GLN A 143 -14.89 16.67 11.60
C GLN A 143 -13.43 16.94 11.21
N GLU A 144 -12.83 17.91 11.92
CA GLU A 144 -11.40 18.18 11.81
C GLU A 144 -10.58 16.89 12.01
N PRO A 145 -9.50 16.70 11.25
CA PRO A 145 -8.70 15.48 11.35
C PRO A 145 -8.12 15.36 12.76
N LYS A 146 -8.55 14.34 13.48
CA LYS A 146 -7.99 13.97 14.77
C LYS A 146 -6.86 12.97 14.55
N TYR A 147 -5.64 13.36 14.88
CA TYR A 147 -4.48 12.46 14.83
C TYR A 147 -4.40 11.66 16.11
N ASP A 148 -4.26 10.34 16.02
CA ASP A 148 -4.11 9.48 17.19
C ASP A 148 -2.85 8.62 17.04
N TYR A 149 -1.93 8.76 17.99
CA TYR A 149 -0.62 8.12 17.94
C TYR A 149 -0.37 7.28 19.19
N LEU A 150 0.09 6.06 18.97
CA LEU A 150 0.67 5.22 20.01
C LEU A 150 2.20 5.25 19.90
N VAL A 151 2.84 5.80 20.93
CA VAL A 151 4.28 6.00 21.00
C VAL A 151 4.90 4.98 21.94
N VAL A 152 5.77 4.13 21.40
CA VAL A 152 6.52 3.14 22.16
C VAL A 152 7.83 3.76 22.61
N VAL A 153 8.06 3.80 23.92
CA VAL A 153 9.24 4.41 24.53
C VAL A 153 10.14 3.36 25.20
N PRO A 154 11.45 3.64 25.35
CA PRO A 154 12.36 2.74 26.05
C PRO A 154 11.92 2.43 27.49
N GLU A 155 12.29 1.27 28.02
CA GLU A 155 11.89 0.87 29.39
C GLU A 155 12.32 1.87 30.48
N ASN A 156 13.53 2.41 30.30
CA ASN A 156 14.18 3.36 31.20
C ASN A 156 13.77 4.82 30.94
N PHE A 157 12.66 5.02 30.25
CA PHE A 157 12.17 6.35 29.96
C PHE A 157 11.86 7.12 31.27
N PRO A 158 12.56 8.22 31.55
CA PRO A 158 12.63 8.80 32.89
C PRO A 158 11.52 9.81 33.20
N GLN A 159 10.76 10.24 32.20
CA GLN A 159 9.78 11.32 32.30
C GLN A 159 8.35 10.76 32.43
N SER A 160 7.47 11.53 33.09
CA SER A 160 6.05 11.17 33.24
C SER A 160 5.35 11.21 31.89
N PHE A 161 4.48 10.24 31.64
CA PHE A 161 3.68 10.21 30.41
C PHE A 161 2.71 11.39 30.32
N ASP A 162 2.17 11.85 31.46
CA ASP A 162 1.26 12.99 31.49
C ASP A 162 1.97 14.29 31.14
N ASP A 163 3.16 14.54 31.72
CA ASP A 163 3.95 15.75 31.47
C ASP A 163 4.38 15.86 30.00
N ILE A 164 4.74 14.73 29.39
CA ILE A 164 5.17 14.68 27.99
C ILE A 164 3.99 14.77 27.05
N LYS A 165 2.87 14.15 27.40
CA LYS A 165 1.63 14.28 26.65
C LYS A 165 1.25 15.75 26.57
N GLU A 166 1.25 16.44 27.70
CA GLU A 166 0.98 17.88 27.76
C GLU A 166 2.02 18.67 26.96
N LEU A 167 3.31 18.31 27.03
CA LEU A 167 4.36 18.97 26.24
C LEU A 167 4.13 18.83 24.73
N ILE A 168 3.79 17.63 24.24
CA ILE A 168 3.55 17.37 22.82
C ILE A 168 2.24 18.02 22.35
N GLU A 169 1.17 17.94 23.15
CA GLU A 169 -0.09 18.60 22.85
C GLU A 169 0.09 20.13 22.80
N ASN A 170 0.87 20.71 23.73
CA ASN A 170 1.22 22.13 23.71
C ASN A 170 2.12 22.53 22.53
N ALA A 171 3.06 21.68 22.13
CA ALA A 171 3.91 21.91 20.96
C ALA A 171 3.12 21.84 19.64
N CYS A 172 1.95 21.19 19.66
CA CYS A 172 1.06 21.00 18.51
C CYS A 172 -0.19 21.89 18.57
N LEU A 173 -0.23 22.96 19.38
CA LEU A 173 -1.39 23.87 19.48
C LEU A 173 -1.79 24.51 18.14
N GLU A 174 -0.83 24.72 17.24
CA GLU A 174 -1.03 25.27 15.90
C GLU A 174 -1.42 24.18 14.86
N LEU A 175 -1.57 22.93 15.29
CA LEU A 175 -1.90 21.78 14.46
C LEU A 175 -3.30 21.25 14.82
N PRO A 176 -3.92 20.42 13.95
CA PRO A 176 -5.20 19.81 14.25
C PRO A 176 -5.15 18.95 15.52
N PRO A 177 -6.27 18.76 16.23
CA PRO A 177 -6.29 18.06 17.51
C PRO A 177 -5.58 16.71 17.47
N ILE A 178 -4.58 16.55 18.33
CA ILE A 178 -3.81 15.31 18.46
C ILE A 178 -4.15 14.58 19.75
N SER A 179 -4.04 13.27 19.72
CA SER A 179 -4.13 12.36 20.85
C SER A 179 -2.86 11.52 20.84
N VAL A 180 -2.13 11.50 21.95
CA VAL A 180 -0.90 10.72 22.07
C VAL A 180 -1.00 9.82 23.29
N SER A 181 -0.77 8.53 23.08
CA SER A 181 -0.72 7.50 24.10
C SER A 181 0.67 6.88 24.16
N PHE A 182 1.15 6.53 25.35
CA PHE A 182 2.49 5.99 25.56
C PHE A 182 2.45 4.57 26.10
N VAL A 183 3.40 3.76 25.66
CA VAL A 183 3.62 2.40 26.20
C VAL A 183 5.12 2.13 26.28
N LYS A 184 5.55 1.47 27.36
CA LYS A 184 6.95 1.03 27.48
C LYS A 184 7.19 -0.20 26.62
N GLU A 185 8.40 -0.32 26.08
CA GLU A 185 8.78 -1.42 25.19
C GLU A 185 8.53 -2.82 25.79
N ASN A 186 8.80 -3.03 27.08
CA ASN A 186 8.51 -4.30 27.77
C ASN A 186 7.03 -4.64 27.90
N GLN A 187 6.15 -3.64 27.77
CA GLN A 187 4.70 -3.83 27.78
C GLN A 187 4.14 -4.01 26.35
N PHE A 188 5.00 -3.83 25.33
CA PHE A 188 4.64 -3.94 23.94
C PHE A 188 4.92 -5.35 23.39
N SER A 189 4.08 -6.32 23.78
CA SER A 189 4.13 -7.69 23.25
C SER A 189 3.20 -7.81 22.04
N ILE A 190 3.75 -7.76 20.82
CA ILE A 190 3.02 -8.27 19.65
C ILE A 190 3.34 -9.76 19.58
N ASP A 191 2.41 -10.61 20.04
CA ASP A 191 2.42 -12.04 19.73
C ASP A 191 2.25 -12.21 18.22
N LEU A 192 3.37 -12.21 17.48
CA LEU A 192 3.43 -12.76 16.13
C LEU A 192 3.48 -14.29 16.30
N GLY A 193 2.29 -14.88 16.41
CA GLY A 193 2.10 -16.32 16.48
C GLY A 193 2.70 -17.05 15.28
N ASN A 194 3.43 -18.12 15.60
CA ASN A 194 4.04 -19.12 14.73
C ASN A 194 3.09 -19.71 13.68
#